data_AF-A0A327GXP3-F1
#
_entry.id   AF-A0A327GXP3-F1
#
_cell.length_a   1.000
_cell.length_b   1.000
_cell.length_c   1.000
_cell.angle_alpha   90.00
_cell.angle_beta   90.00
_cell.angle_gamma   90.00
#
_symmetry.space_group_name_H-M   'P 1'
#
loop_
_entity.id
_entity.type
_entity.pdbx_description
1 polymer ?
#
loop_
_entity_poly.entity_id
_entity_poly.type
_entity_poly.pdbx_seq_one_letter_code
_entity_poly.pdbx_strand_id
1 'polypeptide(L)'
;MEKTWEDVEWQGDEPLKEWYVEYIASVNDEKYHHMSILYGEDYSDVQRSLLHEVRRTYTVNDRIDVTIIKIHETDEKTDAALFEGLFVP
;
A
#
# COMPACT_ATOMS: atom_id res chain seq x y z
N MET A 1 28.74 34.22 -19.74
CA MET A 1 28.59 33.64 -18.39
C MET A 1 28.12 32.22 -18.60
N GLU A 2 29.02 31.26 -18.39
CA GLU A 2 28.76 29.84 -18.58
C GLU A 2 27.90 29.34 -17.42
N LYS A 3 26.81 28.64 -17.72
CA LYS A 3 25.94 28.03 -16.72
C LYS A 3 26.69 26.86 -16.11
N THR A 4 27.06 26.96 -14.84
CA THR A 4 27.70 25.89 -14.07
C THR A 4 26.71 24.75 -13.91
N TRP A 5 27.21 23.52 -13.99
CA TRP A 5 26.48 22.26 -13.84
C TRP A 5 26.02 22.00 -12.38
N GLU A 6 25.99 23.04 -11.55
CA GLU A 6 25.82 22.95 -10.09
C GLU A 6 24.37 23.16 -9.62
N ASP A 7 23.45 23.52 -10.53
CA ASP A 7 22.01 23.71 -10.22
C ASP A 7 21.14 22.52 -10.66
N VAL A 8 21.71 21.32 -10.81
CA VAL A 8 20.89 20.10 -10.96
C VAL A 8 20.61 19.57 -9.55
N GLU A 9 19.53 20.05 -8.94
CA GLU A 9 18.91 19.34 -7.84
C GLU A 9 18.48 17.97 -8.38
N TRP A 10 19.28 16.95 -8.10
CA TRP A 10 18.83 15.57 -8.20
C TRP A 10 17.64 15.45 -7.26
N GLN A 11 16.43 15.48 -7.79
CA GLN A 11 15.24 15.02 -7.08
C GLN A 11 15.54 13.56 -6.74
N GLY A 12 16.08 13.34 -5.54
CA GLY A 12 16.28 12.00 -5.02
C GLY A 12 14.92 11.33 -4.97
N ASP A 13 14.82 10.10 -5.47
CA ASP A 13 13.63 9.27 -5.35
C ASP A 13 13.11 9.37 -3.90
N GLU A 14 11.83 9.72 -3.74
CA GLU A 14 11.24 9.73 -2.41
C GLU A 14 11.39 8.33 -1.81
N PRO A 15 11.71 8.20 -0.52
CA PRO A 15 11.84 6.88 0.08
C PRO A 15 10.52 6.12 -0.08
N LEU A 16 10.60 4.86 -0.53
CA LEU A 16 9.44 3.97 -0.63
C LEU A 16 8.74 3.91 0.74
N LYS A 17 7.52 4.43 0.80
CA LYS A 17 6.68 4.39 1.99
C LYS A 17 5.95 3.06 2.04
N GLU A 18 5.68 2.60 3.25
CA GLU A 18 4.84 1.44 3.49
C GLU A 18 3.39 1.88 3.69
N TRP A 19 2.44 1.13 3.12
CA TRP A 19 1.04 1.47 3.12
C TRP A 19 0.21 0.26 3.51
N TYR A 20 -0.68 0.45 4.48
CA TYR A 20 -1.72 -0.50 4.81
C TYR A 20 -2.92 -0.28 3.90
N VAL A 21 -3.36 -1.35 3.24
CA VAL A 21 -4.52 -1.34 2.36
C VAL A 21 -5.48 -2.45 2.77
N GLU A 22 -6.71 -2.05 3.05
CA GLU A 22 -7.82 -2.94 3.36
C GLU A 22 -8.87 -2.81 2.27
N TYR A 23 -9.24 -3.94 1.68
CA TYR A 23 -10.18 -3.97 0.56
C TYR A 23 -11.07 -5.20 0.57
N ILE A 24 -12.23 -5.08 -0.09
CA ILE A 24 -13.11 -6.19 -0.39
C ILE A 24 -13.06 -6.43 -1.89
N ALA A 25 -12.69 -7.65 -2.29
CA ALA A 25 -12.84 -8.14 -3.64
C ALA A 25 -14.16 -8.92 -3.75
N SER A 26 -15.03 -8.53 -4.69
CA SER A 26 -16.27 -9.25 -5.00
C SER A 26 -16.09 -10.02 -6.30
N VAL A 27 -16.20 -11.35 -6.24
CA VAL A 27 -15.99 -12.26 -7.38
C VAL A 27 -17.14 -13.26 -7.40
N ASN A 28 -17.91 -13.31 -8.49
CA ASN A 28 -19.07 -14.22 -8.64
C ASN A 28 -20.03 -14.18 -7.42
N ASP A 29 -20.41 -12.97 -7.00
CA ASP A 29 -21.26 -12.70 -5.83
C ASP A 29 -20.69 -13.09 -4.45
N GLU A 30 -19.47 -13.65 -4.40
CA GLU A 30 -18.74 -13.89 -3.15
C GLU A 30 -17.84 -12.71 -2.81
N LYS A 31 -17.75 -12.39 -1.51
CA LYS A 31 -16.95 -11.28 -1.00
C LYS A 31 -15.76 -11.81 -0.21
N TYR A 32 -14.59 -11.29 -0.54
CA TYR A 32 -13.33 -11.64 0.10
C TYR A 32 -12.74 -10.38 0.72
N HIS A 33 -12.48 -10.43 2.01
CA HIS A 33 -11.88 -9.34 2.76
C HIS A 33 -10.37 -9.55 2.84
N HIS A 34 -9.61 -8.53 2.42
CA HIS A 34 -8.16 -8.57 2.34
C HIS A 34 -7.55 -7.41 3.09
N MET A 35 -6.41 -7.69 3.71
CA MET A 35 -5.54 -6.72 4.37
C MET A 35 -4.13 -6.97 3.82
N SER A 36 -3.57 -5.97 3.14
CA SER A 36 -2.27 -6.07 2.46
C SER A 36 -1.39 -4.89 2.85
N ILE A 37 -0.08 -5.15 2.89
CA ILE A 37 0.95 -4.13 3.04
C ILE A 37 1.60 -3.92 1.66
N LEU A 38 1.53 -2.69 1.15
CA LEU A 38 2.05 -2.31 -0.16
C LEU A 38 3.12 -1.22 0.00
N TYR A 39 4.04 -1.15 -0.96
CA TYR A 39 5.09 -0.14 -0.99
C TYR A 39 4.89 0.80 -2.19
N GLY A 40 5.01 2.11 -1.96
CA GLY A 40 4.85 3.12 -2.99
C GLY A 40 5.20 4.52 -2.49
N GLU A 41 5.64 5.37 -3.40
CA GLU A 41 6.02 6.76 -3.10
C GLU A 41 4.78 7.61 -2.80
N ASP A 42 3.71 7.35 -3.54
CA ASP A 42 2.43 8.04 -3.43
C ASP A 42 1.21 7.10 -3.51
N TYR A 43 0.03 7.69 -3.31
CA TYR A 43 -1.25 6.99 -3.35
C TYR A 43 -1.53 6.29 -4.69
N SER A 44 -1.11 6.89 -5.81
CA SER A 44 -1.33 6.35 -7.16
C SER A 44 -0.50 5.09 -7.38
N ASP A 45 0.73 5.08 -6.90
CA ASP A 45 1.61 3.92 -6.97
C ASP A 45 1.09 2.77 -6.11
N VAL A 46 0.59 3.06 -4.92
CA VAL A 46 -0.06 2.06 -4.06
C VAL A 46 -1.30 1.48 -4.74
N GLN A 47 -2.13 2.31 -5.39
CA GLN A 47 -3.27 1.83 -6.16
C GLN A 47 -2.86 0.92 -7.33
N ARG A 48 -1.78 1.24 -8.04
CA ARG A 48 -1.24 0.38 -9.11
C ARG A 48 -0.75 -0.96 -8.56
N SER A 49 -0.03 -0.93 -7.45
CA SER A 49 0.44 -2.13 -6.74
C SER A 49 -0.73 -3.02 -6.31
N LEU A 50 -1.79 -2.41 -5.76
CA LEU A 50 -3.03 -3.13 -5.40
C LEU A 50 -3.66 -3.83 -6.61
N LEU A 51 -3.78 -3.13 -7.75
CA LEU A 51 -4.33 -3.72 -8.97
C LEU A 51 -3.50 -4.91 -9.47
N HIS A 52 -2.17 -4.83 -9.37
CA HIS A 52 -1.29 -5.95 -9.70
C HIS A 52 -1.47 -7.14 -8.76
N GLU A 53 -1.64 -6.89 -7.46
CA GLU A 53 -1.91 -7.94 -6.48
C GLU A 53 -3.23 -8.65 -6.79
N VAL A 54 -4.33 -7.91 -6.95
CA VAL A 54 -5.65 -8.47 -7.26
C VAL A 54 -5.60 -9.30 -8.54
N ARG A 55 -4.90 -8.83 -9.58
CA ARG A 55 -4.72 -9.57 -10.85
C ARG A 55 -3.92 -10.86 -10.70
N ARG A 56 -3.03 -10.96 -9.71
CA ARG A 56 -2.26 -12.19 -9.43
C ARG A 56 -3.07 -13.16 -8.58
N THR A 57 -3.85 -12.65 -7.64
CA THR A 57 -4.65 -13.45 -6.71
C THR A 57 -5.84 -14.10 -7.41
N TYR A 58 -6.47 -13.40 -8.34
CA TYR A 58 -7.66 -13.88 -9.02
C TYR A 58 -7.40 -14.18 -10.50
N THR A 59 -7.94 -15.29 -10.98
CA THR A 59 -7.84 -15.63 -12.40
C THR A 59 -8.76 -14.69 -13.20
N VAL A 60 -8.21 -14.06 -14.24
CA VAL A 60 -8.79 -12.92 -14.99
C VAL A 60 -10.07 -13.25 -15.79
N ASN A 61 -10.64 -14.45 -15.62
CA ASN A 61 -11.82 -14.85 -16.39
C ASN A 61 -13.12 -14.26 -15.85
N ASP A 62 -13.14 -13.85 -14.58
CA ASP A 62 -14.33 -13.28 -13.95
C ASP A 62 -14.18 -11.79 -13.71
N ARG A 63 -15.29 -11.05 -13.76
CA ARG A 63 -15.31 -9.64 -13.36
C ARG A 63 -15.10 -9.56 -11.85
N ILE A 64 -14.17 -8.72 -11.44
CA ILE A 64 -13.83 -8.49 -10.03
C ILE A 64 -14.14 -7.03 -9.73
N ASP A 65 -15.06 -6.79 -8.79
CA ASP A 65 -15.31 -5.45 -8.27
C ASP A 65 -14.54 -5.29 -6.95
N VAL A 66 -13.61 -4.34 -6.91
CA VAL A 66 -12.75 -4.06 -5.75
C VAL A 66 -13.24 -2.80 -5.04
N THR A 67 -13.56 -2.91 -3.75
CA THR A 67 -13.89 -1.78 -2.89
C THR A 67 -12.80 -1.57 -1.86
N ILE A 68 -12.13 -0.41 -1.89
CA ILE A 68 -11.13 -0.05 -0.87
C ILE A 68 -11.88 0.47 0.37
N ILE A 69 -11.62 -0.12 1.53
CA ILE A 69 -12.18 0.30 2.81
C ILE A 69 -11.27 1.33 3.47
N LYS A 70 -9.97 1.03 3.52
CA LYS A 70 -8.98 1.87 4.19
C LYS A 70 -7.66 1.80 3.43
N ILE A 71 -7.01 2.94 3.32
CA ILE A 71 -5.67 3.07 2.78
C ILE A 71 -4.97 4.20 3.51
N HIS A 72 -3.84 3.89 4.12
CA HIS A 72 -3.02 4.87 4.83
C HIS A 72 -1.56 4.42 4.85
N GLU A 73 -0.67 5.40 4.83
CA GLU A 73 0.75 5.19 5.09
C GLU A 73 0.91 4.65 6.52
N THR A 74 1.67 3.58 6.68
CA THR A 74 2.03 3.05 8.00
C THR A 74 3.19 3.85 8.54
N ASP A 75 3.20 4.06 9.85
CA ASP A 75 4.37 4.57 10.55
C ASP A 75 4.94 3.48 11.46
N GLU A 76 6.23 3.57 11.77
CA GLU A 76 6.88 2.65 12.69
C GLU A 76 6.54 2.94 14.16
N LYS A 77 5.62 3.89 14.44
CA LYS A 77 5.28 4.30 15.82
C LYS A 77 4.22 3.38 16.38
N THR A 78 4.66 2.20 16.80
CA THR A 78 3.84 1.34 17.63
C THR A 78 3.85 1.83 19.08
N ASP A 79 2.67 2.05 19.66
CA ASP A 79 2.54 2.32 21.10
C ASP A 79 2.77 1.02 21.88
N ALA A 80 3.97 0.86 22.43
CA ALA A 80 4.35 -0.31 23.23
C ALA A 80 3.42 -0.51 24.44
N ALA A 81 2.79 0.55 24.95
CA ALA A 81 1.85 0.45 26.06
C ALA A 81 0.55 -0.28 25.70
N LEU A 82 0.19 -0.40 24.41
CA LEU A 82 -0.96 -1.20 23.97
C LEU A 82 -0.74 -2.71 24.17
N PHE A 83 0.51 -3.16 24.34
CA PHE A 83 0.86 -4.56 24.50
C PHE A 83 1.32 -4.91 25.92
N GLU A 84 1.50 -3.92 26.81
CA GLU A 84 1.82 -4.18 28.21
C GLU A 84 0.63 -4.82 28.94
N GLY A 85 0.85 -6.02 29.49
CA GLY A 85 -0.16 -6.78 30.24
C GLY A 85 -1.00 -7.78 29.42
N LEU A 86 -0.84 -7.82 28.09
CA LEU A 86 -1.50 -8.83 27.22
C LEU A 86 -0.67 -10.10 27.03
N PHE A 87 0.60 -10.09 27.43
CA PHE A 87 1.45 -11.27 27.50
C PHE A 87 1.72 -11.65 28.96
N VAL A 88 1.15 -12.78 29.38
CA VAL A 88 1.64 -13.58 30.51
C VAL A 88 2.40 -14.75 29.89
N PRO A 89 3.68 -14.99 30.25
CA PRO A 89 4.52 -16.02 29.65
C PRO A 89 3.96 -17.44 29.80
#